data_AF-A0AAW8KL50-F1
#
_entry.id   AF-A0AAW8KL50-F1
#
_cell.length_a   1.000
_cell.length_b   1.000
_cell.length_c   1.000
_cell.angle_alpha   90.00
_cell.angle_beta   90.00
_cell.angle_gamma   90.00
#
_symmetry.space_group_name_H-M   'P 1'
#
loop_
_entity.id
_entity.type
_entity.pdbx_description
1 polymer ?
#
loop_
_entity_poly.entity_id
_entity_poly.type
_entity_poly.pdbx_seq_one_letter_code
_entity_poly.pdbx_strand_id
1 'polypeptide(L)' 'MVAADGSLEGIDIDVAAAIAEKLGLELQIDNMGFDACILAVQQGKSDICMAGLTITPERSAVMDFTDTYANGVQVV' A
#
# COMPACT_ATOMS: atom_id res chain seq x y z
N MET A 1 -2.62 7.33 -7.78
CA MET A 1 -2.91 7.95 -9.09
C MET A 1 -1.61 8.56 -9.62
N VAL A 2 -1.47 8.76 -10.92
CA VAL A 2 -0.31 9.49 -11.46
C VAL A 2 -0.74 10.94 -11.65
N ALA A 3 -0.04 11.86 -11.00
CA ALA A 3 -0.20 13.29 -11.14
C ALA A 3 0.15 13.76 -12.55
N ALA A 4 -0.27 14.98 -12.90
CA ALA A 4 -0.01 15.55 -14.22
C ALA A 4 1.49 15.72 -14.54
N ASP A 5 2.34 15.72 -13.51
CA ASP A 5 3.81 15.82 -13.63
C ASP A 5 4.52 14.46 -13.65
N GLY A 6 3.77 13.35 -13.59
CA GLY A 6 4.31 11.99 -13.55
C GLY A 6 4.68 11.49 -12.15
N SER A 7 4.49 12.30 -11.11
CA SER A 7 4.63 11.85 -9.72
C SER A 7 3.44 10.98 -9.30
N LEU A 8 3.64 10.10 -8.32
CA LEU A 8 2.58 9.30 -7.76
C LEU A 8 1.89 10.14 -6.67
N GLU A 9 0.60 10.42 -6.86
CA GLU A 9 -0.24 11.15 -5.90
C GLU A 9 -1.41 10.29 -5.41
N GLY A 10 -1.80 10.46 -4.15
CA GLY A 10 -2.96 9.82 -3.54
C GLY A 10 -2.77 9.53 -2.06
N ILE A 11 -3.88 9.19 -1.39
CA ILE A 11 -3.92 8.92 0.06
C ILE A 11 -2.87 7.87 0.45
N ASP A 12 -2.72 6.80 -0.34
CA ASP A 12 -1.75 5.73 -0.06
C ASP A 12 -0.30 6.25 -0.04
N ILE A 13 0.05 7.16 -0.96
CA ILE A 13 1.39 7.76 -1.04
C ILE A 13 1.62 8.75 0.11
N ASP A 14 0.63 9.58 0.43
CA ASP A 14 0.72 10.55 1.53
C ASP A 14 0.92 9.84 2.87
N VAL A 15 0.17 8.74 3.10
CA VAL A 15 0.30 7.95 4.33
C VAL A 15 1.64 7.21 4.34
N ALA A 16 2.09 6.64 3.22
CA ALA A 16 3.40 5.99 3.13
C ALA A 16 4.55 6.96 3.44
N ALA A 17 4.49 8.18 2.91
CA ALA A 17 5.45 9.25 3.20
C ALA A 17 5.46 9.63 4.67
N ALA A 18 4.28 9.81 5.29
CA ALA A 18 4.18 10.11 6.71
C ALA A 18 4.73 8.99 7.60
N ILE A 19 4.53 7.71 7.21
CA ILE A 19 5.10 6.55 7.91
C ILE A 19 6.63 6.55 7.78
N ALA A 20 7.16 6.73 6.58
CA ALA A 20 8.59 6.76 6.34
C ALA A 20 9.28 7.90 7.10
N GLU A 21 8.71 9.11 7.09
CA GLU A 21 9.20 10.25 7.85
C GLU A 21 9.21 9.97 9.36
N LYS A 22 8.12 9.42 9.90
CA LYS A 22 8.01 9.08 11.32
C LYS A 22 9.02 8.01 11.75
N LEU A 23 9.36 7.08 10.86
CA LEU A 23 10.34 6.03 11.10
C LEU A 23 11.78 6.44 10.77
N GLY A 24 11.98 7.61 10.15
CA GLY A 24 13.29 8.06 9.67
C GLY A 24 13.86 7.20 8.53
N LEU A 25 12.98 6.65 7.69
CA LEU A 25 13.33 5.77 6.57
C LEU A 25 13.20 6.50 5.23
N GLU A 26 13.91 6.02 4.22
CA GLU A 26 13.74 6.46 2.83
C GLU A 26 12.52 5.77 2.22
N LEU A 27 11.60 6.55 1.63
CA LEU A 27 10.45 6.00 0.94
C LEU A 27 10.82 5.65 -0.51
N GLN A 28 10.76 4.35 -0.83
CA GLN A 28 10.77 3.87 -2.21
C GLN A 28 9.37 3.41 -2.60
N ILE A 29 8.82 3.99 -3.68
CA ILE A 29 7.50 3.62 -4.19
C ILE A 29 7.66 2.85 -5.50
N ASP A 30 7.30 1.58 -5.47
CA ASP A 30 7.20 0.75 -6.67
C ASP A 30 5.74 0.70 -7.13
N ASN A 31 5.44 1.32 -8.28
CA ASN A 31 4.09 1.27 -8.85
C ASN A 31 3.85 -0.10 -9.49
N MET A 32 3.04 -0.93 -8.83
CA MET A 32 2.68 -2.28 -9.26
C MET A 32 1.16 -2.42 -9.37
N GLY A 33 0.70 -3.36 -10.19
CA GLY A 33 -0.71 -3.77 -10.17
C GLY A 33 -1.11 -4.36 -8.80
N PHE A 34 -2.41 -4.33 -8.49
CA PHE A 34 -2.95 -4.76 -7.19
C PHE A 34 -2.47 -6.16 -6.75
N ASP A 35 -2.61 -7.17 -7.61
CA ASP A 35 -2.19 -8.54 -7.31
C ASP A 35 -0.67 -8.67 -7.16
N ALA A 36 0.09 -7.89 -7.94
CA ALA A 36 1.55 -7.90 -7.91
C ALA A 36 2.08 -7.31 -6.60
N CYS A 37 1.45 -6.26 -6.06
CA CYS A 37 1.81 -5.66 -4.78
C CYS A 37 1.60 -6.64 -3.61
N ILE A 38 0.48 -7.37 -3.59
CA ILE A 38 0.21 -8.41 -2.59
C ILE A 38 1.29 -9.50 -2.65
N LEU A 39 1.59 -10.00 -3.85
CA LEU A 39 2.61 -11.04 -4.05
C LEU A 39 4.02 -10.56 -3.67
N ALA A 40 4.35 -9.28 -3.91
CA ALA A 40 5.65 -8.72 -3.58
C ALA A 40 5.90 -8.72 -2.06
N VAL A 41 4.90 -8.33 -1.26
CA VAL A 41 4.99 -8.39 0.21
C VAL A 41 5.07 -9.84 0.71
N GLN A 42 4.24 -10.74 0.16
CA GLN A 42 4.29 -12.16 0.52
C GLN A 42 5.64 -12.82 0.22
N GLN A 43 6.34 -12.35 -0.82
CA GLN A 43 7.67 -12.84 -1.21
C GLN A 43 8.81 -12.10 -0.50
N GLY A 44 8.51 -11.12 0.36
CA GLY A 44 9.53 -10.28 1.02
C GLY A 44 10.32 -9.40 0.06
N LYS A 45 9.77 -9.10 -1.14
CA LYS A 45 10.36 -8.18 -2.11
C LYS A 45 10.03 -6.71 -1.80
N SER A 46 8.91 -6.48 -1.13
CA SER A 46 8.46 -5.18 -0.64
C SER A 46 8.09 -5.30 0.83
N ASP A 47 8.36 -4.27 1.62
CA ASP A 47 8.10 -4.29 3.06
C ASP A 47 6.62 -4.07 3.39
N ILE A 48 5.94 -3.23 2.61
CA ILE A 48 4.53 -2.88 2.78
C ILE A 48 3.80 -2.81 1.43
N CYS A 49 2.50 -3.09 1.42
CA CYS A 49 1.64 -2.89 0.26
C CYS A 49 0.51 -1.93 0.63
N MET A 50 0.40 -0.83 -0.12
CA MET A 50 -0.62 0.20 0.05
C MET A 50 -1.31 0.46 -1.28
N ALA A 51 -2.48 -0.16 -1.46
CA ALA A 51 -3.25 -0.12 -2.69
C ALA A 51 -4.77 -0.20 -2.44
N GLY A 52 -5.24 0.39 -1.33
CA GLY A 52 -6.65 0.28 -0.91
C GLY A 52 -7.10 -1.15 -0.64
N LEU A 53 -6.31 -1.93 0.11
CA LEU A 53 -6.62 -3.32 0.37
C LEU A 53 -7.74 -3.46 1.40
N THR A 54 -8.87 -4.02 0.97
CA THR A 54 -9.89 -4.51 1.90
C THR A 54 -9.35 -5.70 2.69
N ILE A 55 -9.48 -5.61 4.03
CA ILE A 55 -9.15 -6.69 4.96
C ILE A 55 -10.17 -7.81 4.77
N THR A 56 -9.69 -9.00 4.38
CA THR A 56 -10.51 -10.21 4.26
C THR A 56 -9.85 -11.37 5.02
N PRO A 57 -10.62 -12.35 5.52
CA PRO A 57 -10.06 -13.49 6.25
C PRO A 57 -9.01 -14.27 5.44
N GLU A 58 -9.22 -14.39 4.14
CA GLU A 58 -8.30 -15.08 3.22
C GLU A 58 -6.95 -14.39 3.14
N ARG A 59 -6.93 -13.05 3.09
CA ARG A 59 -5.69 -12.28 3.08
C ARG A 59 -5.04 -12.27 4.46
N SER A 60 -5.83 -12.10 5.53
CA SER A 60 -5.30 -12.13 6.91
C SER A 60 -4.69 -13.48 7.30
N ALA A 61 -4.98 -14.56 6.57
CA ALA A 61 -4.33 -15.86 6.79
C ALA A 61 -2.89 -15.92 6.26
N VAL A 62 -2.50 -15.01 5.36
CA VAL A 62 -1.23 -15.05 4.64
C VAL A 62 -0.44 -13.74 4.73
N MET A 63 -0.99 -12.70 5.35
CA MET A 63 -0.31 -11.42 5.60
C MET A 63 -0.89 -10.69 6.80
N ASP A 64 -0.06 -9.90 7.46
CA ASP A 64 -0.48 -9.02 8.55
C ASP A 64 -1.03 -7.70 7.98
N PHE A 65 -2.04 -7.14 8.65
CA PHE A 65 -2.65 -5.86 8.30
C PHE A 65 -2.45 -4.85 9.42
N THR A 66 -2.31 -3.58 9.05
CA THR A 66 -2.39 -2.47 10.00
C THR A 66 -3.83 -2.23 10.46
N ASP A 67 -4.01 -1.34 11.42
CA ASP A 67 -5.31 -0.70 11.62
C ASP A 67 -5.77 -0.02 10.32
N THR A 68 -7.08 -0.04 10.07
CA THR A 68 -7.68 0.54 8.87
C THR A 68 -7.38 2.04 8.75
N TYR A 69 -6.62 2.44 7.73
CA TYR A 69 -6.27 3.84 7.48
C TYR A 69 -7.31 4.58 6.60
N ALA A 70 -8.17 3.85 5.87
CA ALA A 70 -9.26 4.41 5.07
C ALA A 70 -10.45 3.44 5.00
N ASN A 71 -11.68 3.96 5.14
CA ASN A 71 -12.91 3.20 4.88
C ASN A 71 -13.47 3.58 3.51
N GLY A 72 -13.25 2.72 2.51
CA GLY A 72 -13.80 2.87 1.17
C GLY A 72 -14.88 1.83 0.88
N VAL A 73 -15.88 2.19 0.07
CA VAL A 73 -16.78 1.21 -0.54
C VAL A 73 -16.13 0.71 -1.82
N GLN A 74 -15.73 -0.55 -1.84
CA GLN A 74 -15.17 -1.17 -3.03
C GLN A 74 -16.32 -1.60 -3.96
N VAL A 75 -16.46 -0.93 -5.09
CA VAL A 75 -17.32 -1.38 -6.19
C VAL A 75 -16.50 -2.28 -7.10
N VAL A 76 -16.91 -3.54 -7.20
CA VAL A 76 -16.36 -4.56 -8.10
C VAL A 76 -16.92 -4.42 -9.51
#